data_AF-A0A2I1GNT5-F1
#
_entry.id   AF-A0A2I1GNT5-F1
#
_cell.length_a   1.000
_cell.length_b   1.000
_cell.length_c   1.000
_cell.angle_alpha   90.00
_cell.angle_beta   90.00
_cell.angle_gamma   90.00
#
_symmetry.space_group_name_H-M   'P 1'
#
loop_
_entity.id
_entity.type
_entity.pdbx_description
1 polymer ?
#
loop_
_entity_poly.entity_id
_entity_poly.type
_entity_poly.pdbx_seq_one_letter_code
_entity_poly.pdbx_strand_id
1 'polypeptide(L)'
;MNMISDVNSVKFVKRTYQSDYVRTVDEGEYWSHIGRIGVQKLSVTEDLQKYPHPEGTIAHELIHTLGFYHEHSRPDLNNYLIVIAEKIK
;
A
#
# COMPACT_ATOMS: atom_id res chain seq x y z
N MET A 1 4.71 10.29 -1.62
CA MET A 1 4.76 10.58 -0.17
C MET A 1 3.91 11.80 0.20
N ASN A 2 4.11 12.95 -0.45
CA ASN A 2 3.35 14.18 -0.16
C ASN A 2 1.82 14.02 -0.26
N MET A 3 1.33 13.21 -1.22
CA MET A 3 -0.11 12.87 -1.34
C MET A 3 -0.75 12.42 -0.03
N ILE A 4 0.00 11.76 0.85
CA ILE A 4 -0.45 11.35 2.18
C ILE A 4 -0.09 12.42 3.20
N SER A 5 1.17 12.84 3.24
CA SER A 5 1.70 13.72 4.28
C SER A 5 1.16 15.16 4.27
N ASP A 6 0.56 15.63 3.19
CA ASP A 6 0.03 16.99 3.07
C ASP A 6 -1.39 17.14 3.65
N VAL A 7 -2.12 16.02 3.74
CA VAL A 7 -3.53 16.00 4.19
C VAL A 7 -3.71 15.38 5.57
N ASN A 8 -2.63 14.94 6.21
CA ASN A 8 -2.64 14.38 7.57
C ASN A 8 -1.27 14.53 8.28
N SER A 9 -1.17 14.00 9.49
CA SER A 9 0.03 14.10 10.34
C SER A 9 1.10 13.03 10.10
N VAL A 10 0.88 12.07 9.20
CA VAL A 10 1.87 11.04 8.86
C VAL A 10 3.03 11.67 8.09
N LYS A 11 4.26 11.38 8.51
CA LYS A 11 5.49 11.84 7.85
C LYS A 11 6.38 10.66 7.52
N PHE A 12 6.83 10.61 6.26
CA PHE A 12 7.84 9.64 5.81
C PHE A 12 9.22 10.26 5.94
N VAL A 13 10.09 9.62 6.72
CA VAL A 13 11.44 10.12 7.00
C VAL A 13 12.47 9.07 6.60
N LYS A 14 13.62 9.53 6.10
CA LYS A 14 14.73 8.63 5.78
C LYS A 14 15.21 7.95 7.06
N ARG A 15 15.30 6.62 7.03
CA ARG A 15 15.80 5.84 8.16
C ARG A 15 17.22 6.25 8.54
N THR A 16 17.49 6.31 9.84
CA THR A 16 18.82 6.37 10.45
C THR A 16 19.09 5.08 11.24
N TYR A 17 18.53 4.98 12.45
CA TYR A 17 18.76 3.87 13.39
C TYR A 17 17.46 3.21 13.89
N GLN A 18 16.31 3.57 13.31
CA GLN A 18 15.04 2.96 13.68
C GLN A 18 15.11 1.44 13.45
N SER A 19 14.66 0.68 14.45
CA SER A 19 14.61 -0.79 14.40
C SER A 19 13.63 -1.27 13.34
N ASP A 20 12.51 -0.56 13.21
CA ASP A 20 11.41 -0.90 12.33
C ASP A 20 11.33 0.15 11.24
N TYR A 21 11.23 -0.32 10.00
CA TYR A 21 11.24 0.55 8.85
C TYR A 21 10.72 -0.17 7.62
N VAL A 22 10.28 0.63 6.67
CA VAL A 22 9.92 0.18 5.34
C VAL A 22 11.15 0.29 4.44
N ARG A 23 11.46 -0.79 3.72
CA ARG A 23 12.49 -0.83 2.70
C ARG A 23 11.83 -0.97 1.34
N THR A 24 12.01 0.04 0.49
CA THR A 24 11.62 -0.05 -0.91
C THR A 24 12.49 -1.07 -1.64
N VAL A 25 11.85 -1.95 -2.41
CA VAL A 25 12.47 -2.95 -3.28
C VAL A 25 11.73 -2.96 -4.61
N ASP A 26 12.37 -3.41 -5.67
CA ASP A 26 11.68 -3.74 -6.92
C ASP A 26 11.57 -5.27 -7.01
N GLU A 27 10.36 -5.79 -6.87
CA GLU A 27 10.04 -7.21 -7.09
C GLU A 27 9.09 -7.40 -8.28
N GLY A 28 9.04 -6.43 -9.21
CA GLY A 28 8.29 -6.51 -10.47
C GLY A 28 6.80 -6.14 -10.38
N GLU A 29 6.28 -5.93 -9.18
CA GLU A 29 4.88 -5.55 -8.90
C GLU A 29 4.78 -4.57 -7.72
N TYR A 30 3.57 -4.10 -7.45
CA TYR A 30 3.27 -3.25 -6.30
C TYR A 30 2.60 -4.08 -5.23
N TRP A 31 3.19 -4.09 -4.03
CA TRP A 31 2.59 -4.73 -2.86
C TRP A 31 3.26 -4.23 -1.57
N SER A 32 2.52 -4.32 -0.46
CA SER A 32 3.02 -4.04 0.88
C SER A 32 2.36 -4.93 1.93
N HIS A 33 3.00 -5.06 3.08
CA HIS A 33 2.35 -5.61 4.27
C HIS A 33 1.36 -4.62 4.86
N ILE A 34 0.34 -5.14 5.56
CA ILE A 34 -0.64 -4.32 6.26
C ILE A 34 -0.15 -4.02 7.66
N GLY A 35 0.10 -2.74 7.95
CA GLY A 35 0.55 -2.25 9.26
C GLY A 35 2.04 -2.44 9.53
N ARG A 36 2.44 -2.29 10.80
CA ARG A 36 3.84 -2.39 11.25
C ARG A 36 4.19 -3.83 11.65
N ILE A 37 5.09 -4.48 10.92
CA ILE A 37 5.57 -5.84 11.24
C ILE A 37 7.08 -5.93 11.53
N GLY A 38 7.73 -4.80 11.80
CA GLY A 38 9.19 -4.72 12.00
C GLY A 38 9.90 -4.17 10.76
N VAL A 39 10.94 -4.86 10.29
CA VAL A 39 11.57 -4.55 9.00
C VAL A 39 10.72 -5.15 7.90
N GLN A 40 10.14 -4.31 7.04
CA GLN A 40 9.21 -4.75 6.01
C GLN A 40 9.54 -4.21 4.64
N LYS A 41 9.15 -4.96 3.61
CA LYS A 41 9.30 -4.55 2.22
C LYS A 41 8.09 -3.74 1.77
N LEU A 42 8.36 -2.78 0.90
CA LEU A 42 7.39 -2.12 0.04
C LEU A 42 7.88 -2.34 -1.39
N SER A 43 7.17 -3.15 -2.16
CA SER A 43 7.53 -3.37 -3.56
C SER A 43 6.99 -2.21 -4.40
N VAL A 44 7.89 -1.56 -5.12
CA VAL A 44 7.60 -0.50 -6.09
C VAL A 44 8.42 -0.85 -7.32
N THR A 45 7.74 -1.14 -8.42
CA THR A 45 8.43 -1.49 -9.66
C THR A 45 8.70 -0.28 -10.54
N GLU A 46 9.86 -0.26 -11.18
CA GLU A 46 10.24 0.76 -12.16
C GLU A 46 9.71 0.47 -13.57
N ASP A 47 8.95 -0.62 -13.77
CA ASP A 47 8.32 -0.96 -15.04
C ASP A 47 7.12 -0.05 -15.35
N LEU A 48 7.42 1.14 -15.87
CA LEU A 48 6.43 2.11 -16.29
C LEU A 48 5.70 1.71 -17.59
N GLN A 49 6.16 0.70 -18.32
CA GLN A 49 5.42 0.18 -19.48
C GLN A 49 4.22 -0.65 -19.01
N LYS A 50 4.42 -1.51 -18.00
CA LYS A 50 3.35 -2.29 -17.37
C LYS A 50 2.48 -1.41 -16.46
N TYR A 51 3.07 -0.41 -15.78
CA TYR A 51 2.39 0.43 -14.80
C TYR A 51 2.61 1.94 -15.07
N PRO A 52 1.87 2.53 -16.01
CA PRO A 52 2.12 3.90 -16.50
C PRO A 52 1.77 5.03 -15.52
N HIS A 53 1.04 4.74 -14.44
CA HIS A 53 0.58 5.74 -13.46
C HIS A 53 0.90 5.28 -12.03
N PRO A 54 2.19 5.29 -11.65
CA PRO A 54 2.67 4.65 -10.42
C PRO A 54 2.29 5.42 -9.16
N GLU A 55 2.04 6.73 -9.22
CA GLU A 55 1.93 7.58 -8.04
C GLU A 55 0.77 7.18 -7.12
N GLY A 56 -0.40 6.91 -7.71
CA GLY A 56 -1.57 6.43 -6.99
C GLY A 56 -1.36 5.05 -6.40
N THR A 57 -0.73 4.13 -7.16
CA THR A 57 -0.41 2.78 -6.70
C THR A 57 0.59 2.80 -5.55
N ILE A 58 1.63 3.63 -5.63
CA ILE A 58 2.60 3.82 -4.54
C ILE A 58 1.88 4.37 -3.30
N ALA A 59 0.99 5.35 -3.45
CA ALA A 59 0.22 5.89 -2.34
C ALA A 59 -0.68 4.83 -1.70
N HIS A 60 -1.32 3.99 -2.51
CA HIS A 60 -2.13 2.85 -2.07
C HIS A 60 -1.31 1.84 -1.26
N GLU A 61 -0.13 1.43 -1.74
CA GLU A 61 0.73 0.50 -1.00
C GLU A 61 1.29 1.10 0.30
N LEU A 62 1.54 2.42 0.33
CA LEU A 62 1.90 3.11 1.57
C LEU A 62 0.72 3.17 2.55
N ILE A 63 -0.51 3.28 2.06
CA ILE A 63 -1.72 3.21 2.91
C ILE A 63 -1.86 1.80 3.50
N HIS A 64 -1.51 0.73 2.76
CA HIS A 64 -1.38 -0.61 3.33
C HIS A 64 -0.36 -0.66 4.46
N THR A 65 0.84 -0.11 4.26
CA THR A 65 1.86 0.00 5.32
C THR A 65 1.32 0.70 6.58
N LEU A 66 0.41 1.67 6.43
CA LEU A 66 -0.23 2.38 7.55
C LEU A 66 -1.33 1.58 8.27
N GLY A 67 -1.70 0.40 7.75
CA GLY A 67 -2.63 -0.53 8.40
C GLY A 67 -4.02 -0.59 7.77
N PHE A 68 -4.23 0.02 6.60
CA PHE A 68 -5.52 -0.02 5.93
C PHE A 68 -5.64 -1.26 5.04
N TYR A 69 -6.80 -1.91 5.11
CA TYR A 69 -7.20 -2.99 4.21
C TYR A 69 -7.88 -2.40 2.96
N HIS A 70 -8.15 -3.24 1.96
CA HIS A 70 -9.00 -2.83 0.85
C HIS A 70 -10.41 -2.48 1.35
N GLU A 71 -11.00 -1.42 0.82
CA GLU A 71 -12.31 -0.91 1.28
C GLU A 71 -13.43 -1.96 1.14
N HIS A 72 -13.38 -2.79 0.09
CA HIS A 72 -14.35 -3.86 -0.11
C HIS A 72 -14.23 -5.00 0.91
N SER A 73 -13.22 -5.01 1.78
CA SER A 73 -13.05 -5.99 2.86
C SER A 73 -13.67 -5.54 4.19
N ARG A 74 -14.36 -4.39 4.21
CA ARG A 74 -15.02 -3.91 5.43
C ARG A 74 -16.07 -4.89 5.95
N PRO A 75 -16.28 -5.00 7.27
CA PRO A 75 -17.29 -5.90 7.84
C PRO A 75 -18.72 -5.61 7.37
N ASP A 76 -19.03 -4.38 7.00
CA ASP A 76 -20.34 -3.94 6.51
C ASP A 76 -20.48 -4.02 4.97
N LEU A 77 -19.55 -4.68 4.26
CA LEU A 77 -19.52 -4.71 2.79
C LEU A 77 -20.84 -5.17 2.16
N ASN A 78 -21.54 -6.13 2.78
CA ASN A 78 -22.77 -6.73 2.25
C ASN A 78 -23.95 -5.73 2.20
N ASN A 79 -23.82 -4.57 2.85
CA ASN A 79 -24.80 -3.49 2.74
C ASN A 79 -24.62 -2.64 1.48
N TYR A 80 -23.45 -2.72 0.83
CA TYR A 80 -23.06 -1.82 -0.26
C TYR A 80 -22.65 -2.55 -1.54
N LEU A 81 -22.16 -3.79 -1.42
CA LEU A 81 -21.59 -4.56 -2.52
C LEU A 81 -22.17 -5.97 -2.57
N ILE A 82 -22.27 -6.51 -3.78
CA ILE A 82 -22.54 -7.93 -4.04
C ILE A 82 -21.25 -8.55 -4.60
N VAL A 83 -20.70 -9.53 -3.90
CA VAL A 83 -19.52 -10.28 -4.36
C VAL A 83 -19.97 -11.48 -5.18
N ILE A 84 -19.70 -11.47 -6.49
CA ILE A 84 -20.01 -12.60 -7.39
C ILE A 84 -18.83 -13.58 -7.34
N ALA A 85 -18.82 -14.45 -6.32
CA ALA A 85 -17.71 -15.34 -6.03
C ALA A 85 -17.30 -16.24 -7.22
N GLU A 86 -18.25 -16.66 -8.07
CA GLU A 86 -17.94 -17.52 -9.22
C GLU A 86 -17.13 -16.83 -10.33
N LYS A 87 -17.00 -15.49 -10.29
CA LYS A 87 -16.26 -14.70 -11.29
C LYS A 87 -14.88 -14.27 -10.82
N ILE A 88 -14.47 -14.65 -9.62
CA ILE A 88 -13.12 -14.40 -9.12
C ILE A 88 -12.18 -15.41 -9.81
N LYS A 89 -11.11 -14.89 -10.43
CA LYS A 89 -10.12 -15.70 -11.16
C LYS A 89 -9.19 -16.45 -10.23
#